data_AF-A0A7S0J889-F1
#
_entry.id   AF-A0A7S0J889-F1
#
_cell.length_a   1.000
_cell.length_b   1.000
_cell.length_c   1.000
_cell.angle_alpha   90.00
_cell.angle_beta   90.00
_cell.angle_gamma   90.00
#
_symmetry.space_group_name_H-M   'P 1'
#
loop_
_entity.id
_entity.type
_entity.pdbx_description
1 polymer ?
#
loop_
_entity_poly.entity_id
_entity_poly.type
_entity_poly.pdbx_seq_one_letter_code
_entity_poly.pdbx_strand_id
1 'polypeptide(L)'
;MSGVAIRSAGVPSVIGKYAPRSANVVPEGFAKVCIQQRWDVQGTWQRLCDFRKPWFEAENGAYIYFNKGDGQWWVDEADGTGVYVSRRDTPLPPADGWEPLGSSPMPVPNVLLCSE
;
A
#
# COMPACT_ATOMS: atom_id res chain seq x y z
N MET A 1 0.28 17.95 5.58
CA MET A 1 0.08 16.54 5.99
C MET A 1 1.19 15.72 5.35
N SER A 2 2.02 15.02 6.12
CA SER A 2 3.24 14.36 5.61
C SER A 2 2.94 13.25 4.61
N GLY A 3 3.51 13.33 3.41
CA GLY A 3 3.41 12.30 2.37
C GLY A 3 4.42 11.16 2.58
N VAL A 4 4.38 10.17 1.69
CA VAL A 4 5.36 9.08 1.63
C VAL A 4 6.03 9.09 0.27
N ALA A 5 7.30 8.71 0.18
CA ALA A 5 7.99 8.52 -1.08
C ALA A 5 8.71 7.16 -1.10
N ILE A 6 8.56 6.43 -2.19
CA ILE A 6 9.40 5.29 -2.52
C ILE A 6 10.48 5.79 -3.47
N ARG A 7 11.74 5.80 -3.04
CA ARG A 7 12.88 6.32 -3.84
C ARG A 7 13.45 5.29 -4.80
N SER A 8 13.39 4.02 -4.43
CA SER A 8 13.84 2.89 -5.23
C SER A 8 13.06 1.64 -4.81
N ALA A 9 12.86 0.75 -5.77
CA ALA A 9 12.30 -0.59 -5.60
C ALA A 9 12.66 -1.40 -6.86
N GLY A 10 12.60 -2.73 -6.80
CA GLY A 10 12.77 -3.59 -7.97
C GLY A 10 11.58 -3.52 -8.93
N VAL A 11 10.42 -3.08 -8.44
CA VAL A 11 9.20 -2.86 -9.23
C VAL A 11 9.10 -1.36 -9.53
N PRO A 12 9.37 -0.91 -10.77
CA PRO A 12 9.46 0.52 -11.07
C PRO A 12 8.14 1.27 -10.93
N SER A 13 7.01 0.59 -11.17
CA SER A 13 5.66 1.17 -11.10
C SER A 13 5.29 1.68 -9.71
N VAL A 14 5.95 1.21 -8.64
CA VAL A 14 5.68 1.69 -7.27
C VAL A 14 6.64 2.79 -6.81
N ILE A 15 7.61 3.18 -7.62
CA ILE A 15 8.55 4.27 -7.29
C ILE A 15 7.85 5.61 -7.51
N GLY A 16 7.83 6.47 -6.50
CA GLY A 16 7.18 7.77 -6.61
C GLY A 16 6.79 8.40 -5.28
N LYS A 17 6.05 9.51 -5.39
CA LYS A 17 5.45 10.20 -4.24
C LYS A 17 4.03 9.71 -4.05
N TYR A 18 3.66 9.53 -2.80
CA TYR A 18 2.36 9.07 -2.37
C TYR A 18 1.75 10.10 -1.42
N ALA A 19 0.51 10.49 -1.70
CA ALA A 19 -0.26 11.41 -0.87
C ALA A 19 -1.24 10.62 0.01
N PRO A 20 -1.48 11.06 1.25
CA PRO A 20 -2.46 10.40 2.11
C PRO A 20 -3.86 10.49 1.51
N ARG A 21 -4.67 9.47 1.79
CA ARG A 21 -6.07 9.39 1.39
C ARG A 21 -6.95 9.08 2.58
N SER A 22 -8.22 9.48 2.45
CA SER A 22 -9.23 9.17 3.46
C SER A 22 -9.47 7.66 3.49
N ALA A 23 -9.54 7.07 4.68
CA ALA A 23 -9.88 5.66 4.86
C ALA A 23 -11.28 5.29 4.33
N ASN A 24 -12.15 6.28 4.10
CA ASN A 24 -13.46 6.08 3.48
C ASN A 24 -13.40 5.95 1.94
N VAL A 25 -12.24 6.21 1.34
CA VAL A 25 -12.00 6.02 -0.08
C VAL A 25 -11.27 4.68 -0.25
N VAL A 26 -11.82 3.83 -1.11
CA VAL A 26 -11.21 2.53 -1.46
C VAL A 26 -10.20 2.76 -2.58
N PRO A 27 -8.97 2.21 -2.51
CA PRO A 27 -8.03 2.25 -3.63
C PRO A 27 -8.63 1.60 -4.88
N GLU A 28 -8.40 2.18 -6.06
CA GLU A 28 -8.99 1.65 -7.31
C GLU A 28 -8.48 0.25 -7.63
N GLY A 29 -7.17 0.00 -7.46
CA GLY A 29 -6.56 -1.32 -7.64
C GLY A 29 -7.16 -2.37 -6.69
N PHE A 30 -7.35 -2.02 -5.42
CA PHE A 30 -8.00 -2.90 -4.45
C PHE A 30 -9.43 -3.29 -4.88
N ALA A 31 -10.21 -2.32 -5.38
CA ALA A 31 -11.55 -2.57 -5.88
C ALA A 31 -11.53 -3.50 -7.10
N LYS A 32 -10.56 -3.35 -8.02
CA LYS A 32 -10.38 -4.25 -9.18
C LYS A 32 -10.15 -5.69 -8.73
N VAL A 33 -9.23 -5.92 -7.78
CA VAL A 33 -8.96 -7.26 -7.25
C VAL A 33 -10.20 -7.85 -6.59
N CYS A 34 -10.91 -7.08 -5.76
CA CYS A 34 -12.16 -7.54 -5.14
C CYS A 34 -13.20 -7.96 -6.19
N ILE A 35 -13.40 -7.16 -7.24
CA ILE A 35 -14.34 -7.48 -8.32
C ILE A 35 -13.93 -8.77 -9.06
N GLN A 36 -12.64 -8.91 -9.39
CA GLN A 36 -12.12 -10.11 -10.06
C GLN A 36 -12.32 -11.38 -9.21
N GLN A 37 -12.12 -11.27 -7.88
CA GLN A 37 -12.32 -12.35 -6.92
C GLN A 37 -13.79 -12.55 -6.49
N ARG A 38 -14.71 -11.72 -6.99
CA ARG A 38 -16.13 -11.69 -6.62
C ARG A 38 -16.35 -11.44 -5.11
N TRP A 39 -15.51 -10.60 -4.52
CA TRP A 39 -15.66 -10.11 -3.16
C TRP A 39 -16.42 -8.79 -3.13
N ASP A 40 -17.16 -8.54 -2.04
CA ASP A 40 -17.79 -7.25 -1.80
C ASP A 40 -16.71 -6.19 -1.50
N VAL A 41 -16.57 -5.20 -2.37
CA VAL A 41 -15.50 -4.19 -2.29
C VAL A 41 -15.54 -3.44 -0.97
N GLN A 42 -16.72 -2.95 -0.59
CA GLN A 42 -16.88 -2.10 0.59
C GLN A 42 -16.72 -2.90 1.88
N GLY A 43 -17.39 -4.05 1.99
CA GLY A 43 -17.27 -4.92 3.16
C GLY A 43 -15.87 -5.47 3.33
N THR A 44 -15.17 -5.81 2.24
CA THR A 44 -13.77 -6.27 2.30
C THR A 44 -12.86 -5.13 2.76
N TRP A 45 -13.00 -3.93 2.20
CA TRP A 45 -12.22 -2.78 2.65
C TRP A 45 -12.50 -2.44 4.12
N GLN A 46 -13.76 -2.46 4.57
CA GLN A 46 -14.11 -2.27 5.97
C GLN A 46 -13.45 -3.29 6.91
N ARG A 47 -13.29 -4.52 6.43
CA ARG A 47 -12.64 -5.60 7.17
C ARG A 47 -11.12 -5.49 7.21
N LEU A 48 -10.48 -4.96 6.17
CA LEU A 48 -9.01 -4.94 6.05
C LEU A 48 -8.37 -3.58 6.36
N CYS A 49 -9.07 -2.48 6.09
CA CYS A 49 -8.57 -1.15 6.42
C CYS A 49 -8.57 -0.92 7.94
N ASP A 50 -7.49 -0.34 8.46
CA ASP A 50 -7.35 0.00 9.87
C ASP A 50 -8.25 1.16 10.33
N PHE A 51 -8.62 2.07 9.41
CA PHE A 51 -9.33 3.33 9.64
C PHE A 51 -8.67 4.32 10.63
N ARG A 52 -7.65 3.92 11.40
CA ARG A 52 -6.85 4.81 12.26
C ARG A 52 -5.53 5.17 11.58
N LYS A 53 -4.91 4.20 10.91
CA LYS A 53 -3.73 4.41 10.07
C LYS A 53 -4.15 4.93 8.68
N PRO A 54 -3.47 5.97 8.15
CA PRO A 54 -3.72 6.43 6.79
C PRO A 54 -3.24 5.40 5.77
N TRP A 55 -3.87 5.42 4.60
CA TRP A 55 -3.31 4.81 3.40
C TRP A 55 -2.88 5.91 2.42
N PHE A 56 -1.99 5.57 1.50
CA PHE A 56 -1.34 6.52 0.62
C PHE A 56 -1.43 6.07 -0.83
N GLU A 57 -1.56 7.03 -1.74
CA GLU A 57 -1.74 6.77 -3.17
C GLU A 57 -0.78 7.61 -4.00
N ALA A 58 -0.13 6.98 -4.97
CA ALA A 58 0.66 7.64 -5.99
C ALA A 58 -0.23 8.10 -7.15
N GLU A 59 0.27 9.04 -7.96
CA GLU A 59 -0.46 9.59 -9.12
C GLU A 59 -0.87 8.51 -10.14
N ASN A 60 -0.09 7.44 -10.25
CA ASN A 60 -0.38 6.32 -11.16
C ASN A 60 -1.36 5.29 -10.58
N GLY A 61 -1.87 5.48 -9.37
CA GLY A 61 -2.82 4.58 -8.71
C GLY A 61 -2.18 3.46 -7.90
N ALA A 62 -0.85 3.34 -7.84
CA ALA A 62 -0.19 2.46 -6.87
C ALA A 62 -0.47 2.97 -5.44
N TYR A 63 -0.52 2.09 -4.46
CA TYR A 63 -0.92 2.48 -3.11
C TYR A 63 -0.22 1.70 -2.00
N ILE A 64 -0.17 2.32 -0.82
CA ILE A 64 0.41 1.77 0.40
C ILE A 64 -0.65 1.80 1.49
N TYR A 65 -0.93 0.68 2.13
CA TYR A 65 -1.93 0.61 3.21
C TYR A 65 -1.55 -0.42 4.27
N PHE A 66 -2.09 -0.25 5.48
CA PHE A 66 -1.98 -1.26 6.52
C PHE A 66 -3.22 -2.16 6.47
N ASN A 67 -3.00 -3.44 6.24
CA ASN A 67 -4.01 -4.48 6.30
C ASN A 67 -4.11 -4.99 7.74
N LYS A 68 -5.17 -4.61 8.46
CA LYS A 68 -5.39 -5.06 9.85
C LYS A 68 -5.74 -6.56 9.94
N GLY A 69 -6.14 -7.18 8.83
CA GLY A 69 -6.51 -8.59 8.78
C GLY A 69 -5.31 -9.52 8.92
N ASP A 70 -4.14 -9.11 8.42
CA ASP A 70 -2.89 -9.85 8.54
C ASP A 70 -1.80 -9.12 9.36
N GLY A 71 -2.05 -7.87 9.75
CA GLY A 71 -1.16 -7.07 10.58
C GLY A 71 0.06 -6.54 9.82
N GLN A 72 -0.06 -6.31 8.51
CA GLN A 72 1.07 -5.94 7.66
C GLN A 72 0.80 -4.67 6.86
N TRP A 73 1.85 -3.92 6.59
CA TRP A 73 1.85 -2.92 5.52
C TRP A 73 2.02 -3.59 4.17
N TRP A 74 1.30 -3.10 3.18
CA TRP A 74 1.31 -3.56 1.80
C TRP A 74 1.69 -2.41 0.87
N VAL A 75 2.47 -2.71 -0.16
CA VAL A 75 2.65 -1.87 -1.35
C VAL A 75 2.07 -2.64 -2.52
N ASP A 76 1.09 -2.03 -3.19
CA ASP A 76 0.37 -2.62 -4.30
C ASP A 76 0.55 -1.75 -5.56
N GLU A 77 0.63 -2.40 -6.72
CA GLU A 77 0.56 -1.73 -8.02
C GLU A 77 -0.85 -1.19 -8.31
N ALA A 78 -0.99 -0.38 -9.35
CA ALA A 78 -2.25 0.28 -9.70
C ALA A 78 -3.40 -0.67 -10.06
N ASP A 79 -3.08 -1.91 -10.44
CA ASP A 79 -4.06 -2.97 -10.70
C ASP A 79 -4.47 -3.74 -9.43
N GLY A 80 -3.84 -3.44 -8.28
CA GLY A 80 -4.05 -4.08 -7.00
C GLY A 80 -3.14 -5.28 -6.74
N THR A 81 -2.16 -5.55 -7.61
CA THR A 81 -1.17 -6.60 -7.38
C THR A 81 -0.25 -6.21 -6.23
N GLY A 82 -0.30 -6.96 -5.13
CA GLY A 82 0.61 -6.76 -4.00
C GLY A 82 2.04 -7.15 -4.36
N VAL A 83 3.00 -6.25 -4.11
CA VAL A 83 4.41 -6.45 -4.52
C VAL A 83 5.37 -6.53 -3.34
N TYR A 84 5.13 -5.78 -2.27
CA TYR A 84 5.94 -5.83 -1.05
C TYR A 84 5.08 -5.78 0.19
N VAL A 85 5.53 -6.46 1.25
CA VAL A 85 4.87 -6.43 2.55
C VAL A 85 5.86 -6.13 3.67
N SER A 86 5.40 -5.52 4.76
CA SER A 86 6.16 -5.38 5.99
C SER A 86 5.31 -5.75 7.19
N ARG A 87 5.79 -6.68 8.02
CA ARG A 87 5.09 -7.16 9.23
C ARG A 87 5.18 -6.21 10.43
N ARG A 88 5.68 -4.99 10.24
CA ARG A 88 5.82 -4.01 11.32
C ARG A 88 4.49 -3.29 11.54
N ASP A 89 3.94 -3.34 12.74
CA ASP A 89 2.79 -2.52 13.13
C ASP A 89 3.27 -1.13 13.59
N THR A 90 3.34 -0.20 12.64
CA THR A 90 3.75 1.20 12.87
C THR A 90 2.60 2.15 12.53
N PRO A 91 2.55 3.38 13.08
CA PRO A 91 1.51 4.36 12.73
C PRO A 91 1.54 4.83 11.27
N LEU A 92 2.70 4.77 10.62
CA LEU A 92 2.96 5.14 9.22
C LEU A 92 3.77 4.01 8.55
N PRO A 93 3.81 3.93 7.21
CA PRO A 93 4.62 2.94 6.51
C PRO A 93 6.08 2.95 7.00
N PRO A 94 6.66 1.80 7.36
CA PRO A 94 8.01 1.74 7.90
C PRO A 94 9.06 2.00 6.80
N ALA A 95 10.20 2.56 7.18
CA ALA A 95 11.32 2.79 6.25
C ALA A 95 12.05 1.48 5.87
N ASP A 96 11.89 0.42 6.65
CA ASP A 96 12.57 -0.87 6.51
C ASP A 96 11.67 -2.06 6.87
N GLY A 97 12.21 -3.28 6.78
CA GLY A 97 11.49 -4.51 7.11
C GLY A 97 10.49 -4.93 6.03
N TRP A 98 10.73 -4.49 4.80
CA TRP A 98 9.97 -4.90 3.61
C TRP A 98 10.50 -6.23 3.07
N GLU A 99 9.59 -7.08 2.61
CA GLU A 99 9.85 -8.36 1.96
C GLU A 99 9.12 -8.38 0.61
N PRO A 100 9.73 -8.92 -0.47
CA PRO A 100 9.03 -9.10 -1.74
C PRO A 100 7.93 -10.15 -1.60
N LEU A 101 6.78 -9.88 -2.21
CA LEU A 101 5.70 -10.87 -2.32
C LEU A 101 5.89 -11.71 -3.58
N GLY A 102 5.83 -13.03 -3.45
CA GLY A 102 5.97 -13.97 -4.58
C GLY A 102 7.31 -13.81 -5.30
N SER A 103 7.25 -13.55 -6.62
CA SER A 103 8.43 -13.35 -7.48
C SER A 103 8.76 -11.88 -7.73
N SER A 104 8.25 -10.96 -6.91
CA SER A 104 8.55 -9.53 -7.05
C SER A 104 10.06 -9.28 -7.04
N PRO A 105 10.58 -8.49 -8.00
CA PRO A 105 12.01 -8.26 -8.14
C PRO A 105 12.59 -7.49 -6.95
N MET A 106 13.85 -7.80 -6.62
CA MET A 106 14.67 -6.97 -5.73
C MET A 106 15.18 -5.71 -6.46
N PRO A 107 15.53 -4.62 -5.75
CA PRO A 107 15.55 -4.48 -4.29
C PRO A 107 14.17 -4.24 -3.69
N VAL A 108 14.03 -4.50 -2.39
CA VAL A 108 12.87 -4.05 -1.60
C VAL A 108 12.78 -2.51 -1.57
N PRO A 109 11.59 -1.94 -1.33
CA PRO A 109 11.39 -0.50 -1.44
C PRO A 109 12.16 0.29 -0.38
N ASN A 110 12.78 1.39 -0.82
CA ASN A 110 13.28 2.43 0.08
C ASN A 110 12.18 3.46 0.34
N VAL A 111 11.52 3.32 1.48
CA VAL A 111 10.39 4.17 1.89
C VAL A 111 10.87 5.32 2.77
N LEU A 112 10.48 6.55 2.44
CA LEU A 112 10.78 7.76 3.20
C LEU A 112 9.50 8.50 3.54
N LEU A 113 9.40 9.02 4.77
CA LEU A 113 8.37 9.98 5.15
C LEU A 113 8.79 11.37 4.64
N CYS A 114 7.89 12.05 3.94
CA CYS A 114 8.10 13.42 3.51
C CYS A 114 7.51 14.37 4.55
N SER A 115 8.37 15.05 5.31
CA SER A 115 8.00 16.29 5.99
C SER A 115 7.88 17.41 4.94
N GLU A 116 6.83 18.24 5.08
CA GLU A 116 6.61 19.44 4.25
C GLU A 116 7.77 20.43 4.38
#